data_AF-A0A644XYE2-F1
#
_entry.id   AF-A0A644XYE2-F1
#
_cell.length_a   1.000
_cell.length_b   1.000
_cell.length_c   1.000
_cell.angle_alpha   90.00
_cell.angle_beta   90.00
_cell.angle_gamma   90.00
#
_symmetry.space_group_name_H-M   'P 1'
#
loop_
_entity.id
_entity.type
_entity.pdbx_description
1 polymer ?
#
loop_
_entity_poly.entity_id
_entity_poly.type
_entity_poly.pdbx_seq_one_letter_code
_entity_poly.pdbx_strand_id
1 'polypeptide(L)' 'MDVIGYMPWSAIDLVGLSTGSIEKRYGFIYVDVDNYGNGTFKRYPKKSFYWYKNVIESNGESLA' A
#
# COMPACT_ATOMS: atom_id res chain seq x y z
N MET A 1 -0.09 26.58 5.57
CA MET A 1 -1.08 25.56 5.99
C MET A 1 -0.37 24.65 6.96
N ASP A 2 -0.98 24.39 8.11
CA ASP A 2 -0.40 23.50 9.11
C ASP A 2 -0.87 22.07 8.85
N VAL A 3 0.06 21.17 8.51
CA VAL A 3 -0.22 19.77 8.22
C VAL A 3 0.44 18.91 9.29
N ILE A 4 -0.37 18.11 9.98
CA ILE A 4 0.08 17.28 11.12
C ILE A 4 0.72 15.96 10.63
N GLY A 5 0.38 15.50 9.42
CA GLY A 5 0.96 14.30 8.84
C GLY A 5 0.22 13.82 7.60
N TYR A 6 0.70 12.71 7.04
CA TYR A 6 0.12 12.07 5.86
C TYR A 6 0.06 10.54 6.07
N MET A 7 -1.15 9.99 5.95
CA MET A 7 -1.39 8.56 6.04
C MET A 7 -1.98 8.08 4.71
N PRO A 8 -1.21 7.33 3.89
CA PRO A 8 -1.73 6.72 2.67
C PRO A 8 -2.94 5.85 2.99
N TRP A 9 -3.90 5.80 2.07
CA TRP A 9 -5.16 5.10 2.26
C TRP A 9 -5.00 3.66 2.77
N SER A 10 -4.00 2.93 2.26
CA SER A 10 -3.63 1.63 2.81
C SER A 10 -2.16 1.31 2.57
N ALA A 11 -1.52 0.69 3.56
CA ALA A 11 -0.18 0.14 3.42
C ALA A 11 -0.18 -1.27 2.78
N ILE A 12 -1.29 -2.00 2.81
CA ILE A 12 -1.43 -3.39 2.32
C ILE A 12 -2.61 -3.52 1.36
N ASP A 13 -2.52 -4.41 0.38
CA ASP A 13 -3.66 -4.69 -0.50
C ASP A 13 -4.85 -5.21 0.30
N LEU A 14 -6.03 -4.67 -0.03
CA LEU A 14 -7.31 -4.95 0.64
C LEU A 14 -8.44 -4.92 -0.39
N VAL A 15 -9.59 -5.43 0.00
CA VAL A 15 -10.81 -5.41 -0.82
C VAL A 15 -11.37 -3.98 -0.85
N GLY A 16 -11.55 -3.43 -2.04
CA GLY A 16 -12.09 -2.08 -2.22
C GLY A 16 -13.54 -1.99 -1.72
N LEU A 17 -13.82 -0.99 -0.88
CA LEU A 17 -15.14 -0.79 -0.26
C LEU A 17 -16.27 -0.65 -1.29
N SER A 18 -16.04 0.07 -2.38
CA SER A 18 -17.07 0.38 -3.38
C SER A 18 -17.36 -0.77 -4.36
N THR A 19 -16.37 -1.63 -4.61
CA THR A 19 -16.46 -2.67 -5.64
C THR A 19 -16.49 -4.09 -5.07
N GLY A 20 -16.13 -4.28 -3.81
CA GLY A 20 -15.93 -5.61 -3.24
C GLY A 20 -14.79 -6.40 -3.93
N SER A 21 -13.89 -5.72 -4.65
CA SER A 21 -12.84 -6.33 -5.47
C SER A 21 -11.43 -5.97 -4.98
N ILE A 22 -10.48 -6.90 -5.13
CA ILE A 22 -9.06 -6.69 -4.84
C ILE A 22 -8.23 -6.32 -6.08
N GLU A 23 -8.81 -6.32 -7.28
CA GLU A 23 -8.09 -6.00 -8.53
C GLU A 23 -7.47 -4.60 -8.48
N LYS A 24 -8.17 -3.65 -7.87
CA LYS A 24 -7.63 -2.32 -7.61
C LYS A 24 -6.79 -2.33 -6.33
N ARG A 25 -5.48 -2.40 -6.50
CA ARG A 25 -4.49 -2.57 -5.43
C ARG A 25 -3.87 -1.26 -5.00
N TYR A 26 -4.04 -0.90 -3.74
CA TYR A 26 -3.55 0.37 -3.15
C TYR A 26 -2.29 0.22 -2.30
N GLY A 27 -2.03 -0.98 -1.77
CA GLY A 27 -1.00 -1.17 -0.76
C GLY A 27 0.40 -1.05 -1.30
N PHE A 28 1.34 -0.73 -0.40
CA PHE A 28 2.77 -0.97 -0.61
C PHE A 28 3.13 -2.46 -0.48
N ILE A 29 2.29 -3.24 0.19
CA ILE A 29 2.44 -4.68 0.38
C ILE A 29 1.40 -5.39 -0.48
N TYR A 30 1.86 -6.20 -1.42
CA TYR A 30 1.02 -7.07 -2.23
C TYR A 30 0.52 -8.25 -1.40
N VAL A 31 -0.75 -8.62 -1.59
CA VAL A 31 -1.34 -9.84 -1.02
C VAL A 31 -1.73 -10.76 -2.18
N ASP A 32 -1.21 -11.98 -2.15
CA ASP A 32 -1.49 -13.00 -3.14
C ASP A 32 -2.89 -13.61 -2.94
N VAL A 33 -3.89 -12.91 -3.45
CA VAL A 33 -5.28 -13.37 -3.53
C VAL A 33 -6.01 -12.66 -4.68
N ASP A 34 -6.90 -13.37 -5.36
CA ASP A 34 -7.79 -12.85 -6.40
C ASP A 34 -9.19 -12.50 -5.87
N ASN A 35 -10.09 -12.02 -6.74
CA ASN A 35 -11.47 -11.68 -6.37
C ASN A 35 -12.32 -12.87 -5.90
N TYR A 36 -11.94 -14.09 -6.26
CA TYR A 36 -12.66 -15.32 -5.92
C TYR A 36 -12.11 -15.94 -4.63
N GLY A 37 -11.12 -15.30 -3.99
CA GLY A 37 -10.49 -15.79 -2.77
C GLY A 37 -9.41 -16.84 -3.01
N ASN A 38 -8.98 -17.07 -4.26
CA ASN A 38 -7.89 -17.99 -4.56
C ASN A 38 -6.54 -17.28 -4.41
N GLY A 39 -5.57 -17.97 -3.83
CA GLY A 39 -4.20 -17.49 -3.65
C GLY A 39 -3.60 -18.01 -2.36
N THR A 40 -2.30 -17.76 -2.16
CA THR A 40 -1.59 -18.22 -0.96
C THR A 40 -1.75 -17.29 0.23
N PHE A 41 -2.36 -16.12 0.04
CA PHE A 41 -2.39 -15.01 0.99
C PHE A 41 -1.00 -14.57 1.46
N LYS A 42 0.09 -14.94 0.76
CA LYS A 42 1.43 -14.47 1.09
C LYS A 42 1.54 -12.98 0.82
N ARG A 43 2.37 -12.32 1.62
CA ARG A 43 2.60 -10.87 1.55
C ARG A 43 3.96 -10.62 0.93
N TYR A 44 4.00 -9.68 -0.01
CA TYR A 44 5.22 -9.34 -0.73
C TYR A 44 5.41 -7.82 -0.75
N PRO A 45 6.57 -7.30 -0.32
CA PRO A 45 6.84 -5.87 -0.43
C PRO A 45 6.93 -5.48 -1.91
N LYS A 46 6.12 -4.52 -2.33
CA LYS A 46 6.24 -3.91 -3.67
C LYS A 46 7.45 -2.99 -3.69
N LYS A 47 7.86 -2.53 -4.88
CA LYS A 47 8.91 -1.50 -5.00
C LYS A 47 8.57 -0.24 -4.18
N SER A 48 7.30 0.13 -4.18
CA SER A 48 6.79 1.29 -3.43
C SER A 48 6.90 1.14 -1.91
N PHE A 49 7.05 -0.07 -1.37
CA PHE A 49 7.33 -0.28 0.06
C PHE A 49 8.67 0.33 0.45
N TYR A 50 9.74 0.00 -0.27
CA TYR A 50 11.07 0.50 0.02
C TYR A 50 11.20 2.00 -0.28
N TRP A 51 10.52 2.47 -1.33
CA TRP A 51 10.41 3.89 -1.60
C TRP A 51 9.74 4.64 -0.43
N TYR A 52 8.57 4.20 0.03
CA TYR A 52 7.85 4.89 1.11
C TYR A 52 8.57 4.77 2.46
N LYS A 53 9.27 3.65 2.70
CA LYS A 53 10.21 3.50 3.83
C LYS A 53 11.26 4.61 3.80
N ASN A 54 11.92 4.83 2.67
CA ASN A 54 12.94 5.89 2.52
C ASN A 54 12.34 7.30 2.72
N VAL A 55 11.12 7.54 2.21
CA VAL A 55 10.41 8.82 2.43
C VAL A 55 10.18 9.08 3.91
N ILE A 56 9.72 8.08 4.68
CA ILE A 56 9.51 8.22 6.13
C ILE A 56 10.84 8.41 6.85
N GLU A 57 11.85 7.57 6.56
CA GLU A 57 13.16 7.62 7.23
C GLU A 57 13.90 8.94 6.97
N SER A 58 13.70 9.54 5.80
CA SER A 58 14.27 10.84 5.44
C SER A 58 13.39 12.03 5.85
N ASN A 59 12.26 11.78 6.52
CA ASN A 59 11.26 12.81 6.82
C ASN A 59 10.86 13.65 5.58
N GLY A 60 10.78 13.01 4.42
CA GLY A 60 10.40 13.63 3.15
C GLY A 60 11.56 14.21 2.33
N GLU A 61 12.78 14.30 2.84
CA GLU A 61 13.93 14.84 2.09
C GLU A 61 14.24 14.03 0.82
N SER A 62 13.93 12.73 0.78
CA SER A 62 14.12 11.90 -0.42
C SER A 62 13.14 12.18 -1.57
N LEU A 63 12.21 13.12 -1.40
CA LEU A 63 11.26 13.54 -2.44
C LEU A 63 11.75 14.75 -3.25
N ALA A 64 12.81 15.42 -2.78
CA ALA A 64 13.37 16.64 -3.37
C ALA A 64 14.38 16.36 -4.48
#